data_AF-A0A536UNH4-F1
#
_entry.id   AF-A0A536UNH4-F1
#
_cell.length_a   1.000
_cell.length_b   1.000
_cell.length_c   1.000
_cell.angle_alpha   90.00
_cell.angle_beta   90.00
_cell.angle_gamma   90.00
#
_symmetry.space_group_name_H-M   'P 1'
#
loop_
_entity.id
_entity.type
_entity.pdbx_description
1 polymer ?
#
loop_
_entity_poly.entity_id
_entity_poly.type
_entity_poly.pdbx_seq_one_letter_code
_entity_poly.pdbx_strand_id
1 'polypeptide(L)'
;MLLILLVAAARMPAAHGIERPADTLIAKEIQHYTKVVARIQGDFLSLIETASDEKRFGLYRTYNRSIGTWGQVDSLQALLELSIAETSPSLEQEARTALKEQASYTQWELGQNIAELETALAENRLSDDMRLHDLLRSVLKEVRIIVNRLSPQP
;
A
#
# COMPACT_ATOMS: atom_id res chain seq x y z
N MET A 1 8.20 14.16 46.17
CA MET A 1 8.60 13.68 44.83
C MET A 1 7.88 12.42 44.35
N LEU A 2 6.76 11.98 44.95
CA LEU A 2 5.95 10.86 44.42
C LEU A 2 4.74 11.33 43.58
N LEU A 3 4.25 12.55 43.81
CA LEU A 3 3.06 13.11 43.15
C LEU A 3 3.27 13.49 41.67
N ILE A 4 4.50 13.76 41.25
CA ILE A 4 4.80 14.18 39.86
C ILE A 4 4.82 12.96 38.91
N LEU A 5 5.15 11.76 39.41
CA LEU A 5 5.13 10.52 38.62
C LEU A 5 3.70 10.04 38.31
N LEU A 6 2.73 10.26 39.22
CA LEU A 6 1.34 9.83 39.01
C LEU A 6 0.60 10.66 37.95
N VAL A 7 0.91 11.96 37.83
CA VAL A 7 0.27 12.84 36.83
C VAL A 7 0.78 12.55 35.41
N ALA A 8 2.03 12.09 35.28
CA ALA A 8 2.58 11.68 33.98
C ALA A 8 1.96 10.38 33.46
N ALA A 9 1.66 9.42 34.35
CA ALA A 9 0.99 8.17 33.98
C ALA A 9 -0.48 8.39 33.57
N ALA A 10 -1.17 9.36 34.18
CA ALA A 10 -2.58 9.69 33.87
C ALA A 10 -2.77 10.45 32.54
N ARG A 11 -1.67 10.90 31.91
CA ARG A 11 -1.69 11.54 30.57
C ARG A 11 -1.24 10.64 29.44
N MET A 12 -0.94 9.37 29.72
CA MET A 12 -0.85 8.39 28.65
C MET A 12 -2.26 8.13 28.13
N PRO A 13 -2.54 8.36 26.84
CA PRO A 13 -3.79 7.92 26.25
C PRO A 13 -3.90 6.44 26.58
N ALA A 14 -4.97 6.07 27.26
CA ALA A 14 -5.20 4.67 27.57
C ALA A 14 -5.27 3.93 26.23
N ALA A 15 -4.22 3.19 25.89
CA ALA A 15 -4.14 2.30 24.75
C ALA A 15 -5.09 1.13 25.02
N HIS A 16 -6.39 1.42 24.96
CA HIS A 16 -7.38 0.39 24.83
C HIS A 16 -7.34 -0.02 23.37
N GLY A 17 -7.09 -1.31 23.13
CA GLY A 17 -7.30 -2.01 21.86
C GLY A 17 -8.78 -2.02 21.48
N ILE A 18 -9.32 -0.82 21.28
CA ILE A 18 -10.59 -0.60 20.62
C ILE A 18 -10.20 -0.62 19.15
N GLU A 19 -10.63 -1.67 18.44
CA GLU A 19 -10.70 -1.68 16.98
C GLU A 19 -11.12 -0.28 16.52
N ARG A 20 -10.20 0.45 15.88
CA ARG A 20 -10.55 1.75 15.35
C ARG A 20 -11.43 1.46 14.15
N PRO A 21 -12.70 1.90 14.10
CA PRO A 21 -13.58 1.59 12.97
C PRO A 21 -13.00 2.00 11.60
N ALA A 22 -12.06 2.95 11.60
CA ALA A 22 -11.28 3.37 10.43
C ALA A 22 -10.33 2.27 9.91
N ASP A 23 -9.77 1.43 10.76
CA ASP A 23 -8.79 0.40 10.36
C ASP A 23 -9.47 -0.72 9.57
N THR A 24 -10.64 -1.18 10.04
CA THR A 24 -11.46 -2.17 9.33
C THR A 24 -11.94 -1.65 7.97
N LEU A 25 -12.21 -0.34 7.86
CA LEU A 25 -12.55 0.29 6.58
C LEU A 25 -11.34 0.30 5.63
N ILE A 26 -10.16 0.68 6.13
CA ILE A 26 -8.92 0.69 5.34
C ILE A 26 -8.58 -0.72 4.84
N ALA A 27 -8.70 -1.75 5.68
CA ALA A 27 -8.48 -3.13 5.28
C ALA A 27 -9.41 -3.56 4.12
N LYS A 28 -10.70 -3.20 4.20
CA LYS A 28 -11.67 -3.47 3.13
C LYS A 28 -11.35 -2.73 1.83
N GLU A 29 -10.88 -1.48 1.92
CA GLU A 29 -10.47 -0.70 0.74
C GLU A 29 -9.24 -1.33 0.07
N ILE A 30 -8.23 -1.75 0.83
CA ILE A 30 -7.05 -2.45 0.27
C ILE A 30 -7.48 -3.79 -0.38
N GLN A 31 -8.35 -4.55 0.28
CA GLN A 31 -8.88 -5.81 -0.26
C GLN A 31 -9.66 -5.59 -1.58
N HIS A 32 -10.41 -4.49 -1.70
CA HIS A 32 -11.08 -4.13 -2.95
C HIS A 32 -10.06 -3.93 -4.07
N TYR A 33 -9.00 -3.14 -3.83
CA TYR A 33 -7.99 -2.86 -4.83
C TYR A 33 -7.11 -4.07 -5.18
N THR A 34 -6.98 -5.05 -4.29
CA THR A 34 -6.30 -6.33 -4.59
C THR A 34 -6.90 -7.01 -5.81
N LYS A 35 -8.24 -7.05 -5.90
CA LYS A 35 -8.94 -7.64 -7.05
C LYS A 35 -8.74 -6.82 -8.33
N VAL A 36 -8.70 -5.51 -8.20
CA VAL A 36 -8.49 -4.59 -9.33
C VAL A 36 -7.08 -4.74 -9.89
N VAL A 37 -6.06 -4.74 -9.03
CA VAL A 37 -4.66 -4.89 -9.44
C VAL A 37 -4.38 -6.27 -10.00
N ALA A 38 -4.91 -7.33 -9.40
CA ALA A 38 -4.76 -8.68 -9.95
C ALA A 38 -5.30 -8.79 -11.38
N ARG A 39 -6.44 -8.12 -11.67
CA ARG A 39 -6.97 -8.05 -13.04
C ARG A 39 -6.03 -7.29 -13.98
N ILE A 40 -5.56 -6.11 -13.58
CA ILE A 40 -4.62 -5.29 -14.37
C ILE A 40 -3.33 -6.07 -14.66
N GLN A 41 -2.81 -6.81 -13.68
CA GLN A 41 -1.63 -7.65 -13.83
C GLN A 41 -1.86 -8.82 -14.79
N GLY A 42 -3.06 -9.44 -14.76
CA GLY A 42 -3.46 -10.45 -15.75
C GLY A 42 -3.57 -9.89 -17.18
N ASP A 43 -4.10 -8.66 -17.31
CA ASP A 43 -4.15 -7.96 -18.60
C ASP A 43 -2.73 -7.65 -19.11
N PHE A 44 -1.79 -7.29 -18.22
CA PHE A 44 -0.38 -7.09 -18.58
C PHE A 44 0.26 -8.38 -19.09
N LEU A 45 0.05 -9.51 -18.41
CA LEU A 45 0.55 -10.81 -18.87
C LEU A 45 0.03 -11.16 -20.27
N SER A 46 -1.27 -10.95 -20.51
CA SER A 46 -1.89 -11.19 -21.82
C SER A 46 -1.26 -10.32 -22.93
N LEU A 47 -0.89 -9.07 -22.61
CA LEU A 47 -0.17 -8.19 -23.53
C LEU A 47 1.28 -8.65 -23.75
N ILE A 48 1.97 -9.11 -22.70
CA ILE A 48 3.35 -9.61 -22.79
C ILE A 48 3.43 -10.82 -23.74
N GLU A 49 2.46 -11.73 -23.65
CA GLU A 49 2.39 -12.94 -24.48
C GLU A 49 2.23 -12.63 -25.97
N THR A 50 1.53 -11.54 -26.30
CA THR A 50 1.23 -11.15 -27.68
C THR A 50 2.10 -10.03 -28.23
N ALA A 51 2.93 -9.40 -27.39
CA ALA A 51 3.81 -8.31 -27.77
C ALA A 51 5.00 -8.76 -28.64
N SER A 52 5.48 -7.85 -29.48
CA SER A 52 6.78 -7.96 -30.14
C SER A 52 7.91 -7.93 -29.11
N ASP A 53 9.08 -8.48 -29.47
CA ASP A 53 10.24 -8.54 -28.57
C ASP A 53 10.69 -7.15 -28.11
N GLU A 54 10.57 -6.13 -28.97
CA GLU A 54 10.89 -4.73 -28.64
C GLU A 54 10.04 -4.17 -27.50
N LYS A 55 8.75 -4.57 -27.42
CA LYS A 55 7.81 -4.09 -26.39
C LYS A 55 7.73 -4.99 -25.17
N ARG A 56 8.03 -6.29 -25.34
CA ARG A 56 7.86 -7.31 -24.31
C ARG A 56 8.66 -7.01 -23.04
N PHE A 57 9.88 -6.52 -23.19
CA PHE A 57 10.73 -6.19 -22.04
C PHE A 57 10.14 -5.06 -21.18
N GLY A 58 9.65 -3.99 -21.81
CA GLY A 58 9.03 -2.87 -21.10
C GLY A 58 7.77 -3.31 -20.33
N LEU A 59 6.90 -4.07 -20.99
CA LEU A 59 5.69 -4.62 -20.37
C LEU A 59 6.02 -5.55 -19.20
N TYR A 60 7.00 -6.46 -19.36
CA TYR A 60 7.43 -7.35 -18.28
C TYR A 60 8.01 -6.59 -17.09
N ARG A 61 8.80 -5.54 -17.34
CA ARG A 61 9.33 -4.68 -16.28
C ARG A 61 8.20 -4.01 -15.49
N THR A 62 7.21 -3.42 -16.18
CA THR A 62 6.04 -2.81 -15.52
C THR A 62 5.24 -3.82 -14.72
N TYR A 63 4.98 -5.00 -15.29
CA TYR A 63 4.30 -6.11 -14.60
C TYR A 63 5.04 -6.53 -13.34
N ASN A 64 6.33 -6.84 -13.45
CA ASN A 64 7.13 -7.33 -12.33
C ASN A 64 7.21 -6.28 -11.20
N ARG A 65 7.35 -5.00 -11.56
CA ARG A 65 7.32 -3.91 -10.57
C ARG A 65 5.96 -3.77 -9.91
N SER A 66 4.87 -3.89 -10.67
CA SER A 66 3.50 -3.91 -10.11
C SER A 66 3.33 -5.03 -9.08
N ILE A 67 3.79 -6.24 -9.38
CA ILE A 67 3.75 -7.39 -8.45
C ILE A 67 4.55 -7.08 -7.19
N GLY A 68 5.78 -6.59 -7.33
CA GLY A 68 6.63 -6.23 -6.20
C GLY A 68 6.02 -5.15 -5.30
N THR A 69 5.51 -4.07 -5.88
CA THR A 69 4.81 -3.01 -5.14
C THR A 69 3.55 -3.54 -4.45
N TRP A 70 2.79 -4.42 -5.11
CA TRP A 70 1.59 -5.00 -4.49
C TRP A 70 1.92 -5.92 -3.30
N GLY A 71 3.03 -6.65 -3.36
CA GLY A 71 3.50 -7.44 -2.22
C GLY A 71 3.77 -6.61 -0.95
N GLN A 72 4.15 -5.33 -1.11
CA GLN A 72 4.29 -4.41 0.03
C GLN A 72 2.94 -3.98 0.60
N VAL A 73 1.95 -3.77 -0.27
CA VAL A 73 0.56 -3.48 0.11
C VAL A 73 -0.08 -4.68 0.82
N ASP A 74 0.16 -5.90 0.35
CA ASP A 74 -0.32 -7.13 1.00
C ASP A 74 0.32 -7.31 2.39
N SER A 75 1.63 -7.06 2.51
CA SER A 75 2.34 -7.10 3.80
C SER A 75 1.79 -6.06 4.78
N LEU A 76 1.48 -4.87 4.29
CA LEU A 76 0.83 -3.82 5.07
C LEU A 76 -0.57 -4.23 5.55
N GLN A 77 -1.37 -4.84 4.68
CA GLN A 77 -2.69 -5.34 5.04
C GLN A 77 -2.60 -6.42 6.12
N ALA A 78 -1.67 -7.37 5.99
CA ALA A 78 -1.47 -8.42 6.99
C ALA A 78 -1.10 -7.85 8.37
N LEU A 79 -0.24 -6.82 8.43
CA LEU A 79 0.08 -6.13 9.67
C LEU A 79 -1.11 -5.36 10.25
N LEU A 80 -1.94 -4.77 9.39
CA LEU A 80 -3.16 -4.07 9.81
C LEU A 80 -4.14 -5.05 10.46
N GLU A 81 -4.40 -6.17 9.81
CA GLU A 81 -5.26 -7.25 10.30
C GLU A 81 -4.72 -7.85 11.61
N LEU A 82 -3.41 -8.07 11.71
CA LEU A 82 -2.76 -8.49 12.96
C LEU A 82 -2.99 -7.48 14.08
N SER A 83 -2.80 -6.18 13.81
CA SER A 83 -2.99 -5.12 14.80
C SER A 83 -4.44 -4.95 15.25
N ILE A 84 -5.40 -5.36 14.42
CA ILE A 84 -6.84 -5.37 14.72
C ILE A 84 -7.18 -6.56 15.61
N ALA A 85 -6.63 -7.74 15.32
CA ALA A 85 -6.94 -8.99 16.00
C ALA A 85 -6.25 -9.14 17.37
N GLU A 86 -5.21 -8.35 17.63
CA GLU A 86 -4.41 -8.48 18.84
C GLU A 86 -5.16 -8.02 20.10
N THR A 87 -5.06 -8.81 21.16
CA THR A 87 -5.79 -8.56 22.43
C THR A 87 -4.87 -8.11 23.56
N SER A 88 -3.56 -8.36 23.42
CA SER A 88 -2.53 -7.86 24.33
C SER A 88 -2.12 -6.44 23.95
N PRO A 89 -2.23 -5.45 24.86
CA PRO A 89 -1.84 -4.06 24.57
C PRO A 89 -0.37 -3.92 24.15
N SER A 90 0.53 -4.77 24.67
CA SER A 90 1.96 -4.73 24.30
C SER A 90 2.19 -5.21 22.88
N LEU A 91 1.54 -6.31 22.48
CA LEU A 91 1.68 -6.88 21.13
C LEU A 91 0.96 -6.01 20.11
N GLU A 92 -0.19 -5.42 20.47
CA GLU A 92 -0.87 -4.45 19.62
C GLU A 92 0.06 -3.27 19.35
N GLN A 93 0.69 -2.72 20.38
CA GLN A 93 1.61 -1.59 20.23
C GLN A 93 2.82 -1.94 19.34
N GLU A 94 3.36 -3.15 19.43
CA GLU A 94 4.42 -3.65 18.56
C GLU A 94 3.94 -3.75 17.11
N ALA A 95 2.80 -4.40 16.86
CA ALA A 95 2.20 -4.52 15.53
C ALA A 95 1.89 -3.15 14.91
N ARG A 96 1.42 -2.19 15.71
CA ARG A 96 1.17 -0.80 15.27
C ARG A 96 2.44 -0.05 14.92
N THR A 97 3.55 -0.36 15.58
CA THR A 97 4.86 0.24 15.26
C THR A 97 5.35 -0.30 13.92
N ALA A 98 5.33 -1.63 13.75
CA ALA A 98 5.67 -2.28 12.49
C ALA A 98 4.75 -1.82 11.34
N LEU A 99 3.45 -1.67 11.59
CA LEU A 99 2.48 -1.18 10.61
C LEU A 99 2.84 0.23 10.11
N LYS A 100 3.28 1.13 10.99
CA LYS A 100 3.69 2.49 10.61
C LYS A 100 4.95 2.48 9.74
N GLU A 101 5.94 1.69 10.12
CA GLU A 101 7.18 1.53 9.35
C GLU A 101 6.89 0.97 7.96
N GLN A 102 6.08 -0.09 7.90
CA GLN A 102 5.64 -0.68 6.64
C GLN A 102 4.80 0.30 5.80
N ALA A 103 3.95 1.13 6.43
CA ALA A 103 3.17 2.14 5.72
C ALA A 103 4.08 3.19 5.06
N SER A 104 5.10 3.67 5.78
CA SER A 104 6.09 4.62 5.26
C SER A 104 6.88 4.01 4.10
N TYR A 105 7.32 2.75 4.22
CA TYR A 105 8.02 2.07 3.13
C TYR A 105 7.11 1.84 1.91
N THR A 106 5.89 1.37 2.14
CA THR A 106 4.89 1.14 1.08
C THR A 106 4.53 2.44 0.34
N GLN A 107 4.43 3.57 1.04
CA GLN A 107 4.23 4.89 0.41
C GLN A 107 5.37 5.27 -0.51
N TRP A 108 6.62 5.02 -0.07
CA TRP A 108 7.80 5.31 -0.88
C TRP A 108 7.80 4.44 -2.15
N GLU A 109 7.58 3.13 -2.02
CA GLU A 109 7.48 2.19 -3.15
C GLU A 109 6.38 2.57 -4.15
N LEU A 110 5.17 2.86 -3.65
CA LEU A 110 4.06 3.36 -4.46
C LEU A 110 4.45 4.65 -5.19
N GLY A 111 5.10 5.58 -4.50
CA GLY A 111 5.58 6.83 -5.08
C GLY A 111 6.59 6.62 -6.22
N GLN A 112 7.56 5.73 -6.03
CA GLN A 112 8.54 5.39 -7.08
C GLN A 112 7.86 4.77 -8.30
N ASN A 113 6.95 3.81 -8.09
CA ASN A 113 6.27 3.13 -9.19
C ASN A 113 5.33 4.09 -9.96
N ILE A 114 4.60 4.97 -9.25
CA ILE A 114 3.78 6.01 -9.89
C ILE A 114 4.64 6.93 -10.76
N ALA A 115 5.78 7.41 -10.25
CA ALA A 115 6.65 8.32 -10.99
C ALA A 115 7.18 7.68 -12.27
N GLU A 116 7.58 6.40 -12.22
CA GLU A 116 8.03 5.68 -13.41
C GLU A 116 6.92 5.48 -14.44
N LEU A 117 5.70 5.15 -13.99
CA LEU A 117 4.54 5.06 -14.87
C LEU A 117 4.23 6.42 -15.53
N GLU A 118 4.38 7.53 -14.80
CA GLU A 118 4.22 8.88 -15.34
C GLU A 118 5.27 9.20 -16.41
N THR A 119 6.54 8.85 -16.18
CA THR A 119 7.60 8.96 -17.19
C THR A 119 7.28 8.13 -18.42
N ALA A 120 6.91 6.85 -18.25
CA ALA A 120 6.59 5.95 -19.35
C ALA A 120 5.40 6.46 -20.19
N LEU A 121 4.35 6.98 -19.54
CA LEU A 121 3.19 7.58 -20.22
C LEU A 121 3.53 8.88 -20.96
N ALA A 122 4.48 9.66 -20.44
CA ALA A 122 4.94 10.87 -21.09
C ALA A 122 5.75 10.58 -22.36
N GLU A 123 6.56 9.52 -22.34
CA GLU A 123 7.45 9.10 -23.43
C GLU A 123 6.73 8.32 -24.53
N ASN A 124 5.76 7.45 -24.19
CA ASN A 124 5.11 6.53 -25.15
C ASN A 124 3.64 6.88 -25.43
N ARG A 125 3.37 8.09 -25.93
CA ARG A 125 1.99 8.63 -26.13
C ARG A 125 1.11 7.94 -27.19
N LEU A 126 1.58 6.91 -27.88
CA LEU A 126 0.88 6.31 -29.03
C LEU A 126 0.75 4.77 -28.95
N SER A 127 0.98 4.16 -27.79
CA SER A 127 0.98 2.70 -27.67
C SER A 127 -0.33 2.15 -27.07
N ASP A 128 -0.78 1.00 -27.59
CA ASP A 128 -2.06 0.38 -27.17
C ASP A 128 -2.09 -0.02 -25.67
N ASP A 129 -0.92 -0.21 -25.06
CA ASP A 129 -0.72 -0.51 -23.65
C ASP A 129 -0.76 0.72 -22.73
N MET A 130 -0.86 1.94 -23.28
CA MET A 130 -0.99 3.17 -22.48
C MET A 130 -2.18 3.13 -21.53
N ARG A 131 -3.32 2.59 -22.00
CA ARG A 131 -4.52 2.49 -21.16
C ARG A 131 -4.24 1.67 -19.91
N LEU A 132 -3.46 0.60 -20.03
CA LEU A 132 -3.17 -0.28 -18.91
C LEU A 132 -2.17 0.36 -17.93
N HIS A 133 -1.17 1.07 -18.44
CA HIS A 133 -0.27 1.89 -17.63
C HIS A 133 -1.03 2.99 -16.86
N ASP A 134 -1.97 3.66 -17.52
CA ASP A 134 -2.78 4.73 -16.92
C ASP A 134 -3.73 4.19 -15.84
N LEU A 135 -4.37 3.04 -16.09
CA LEU A 135 -5.18 2.32 -15.10
C LEU A 135 -4.36 1.91 -13.89
N LEU A 136 -3.19 1.29 -14.10
CA LEU A 136 -2.30 0.91 -13.01
C LEU A 136 -1.88 2.14 -12.20
N ARG A 137 -1.40 3.20 -12.87
CA ARG A 137 -0.99 4.45 -12.21
C ARG A 137 -2.12 5.02 -11.35
N SER A 138 -3.34 5.06 -11.88
CA SER A 138 -4.50 5.60 -11.17
C SER A 138 -4.83 4.77 -9.93
N VAL A 139 -4.82 3.45 -10.04
CA VAL A 139 -5.01 2.56 -8.89
C VAL A 139 -3.91 2.72 -7.83
N LEU A 140 -2.65 2.82 -8.25
CA LEU A 140 -1.55 3.04 -7.29
C LEU A 140 -1.67 4.39 -6.57
N LYS A 141 -2.18 5.44 -7.24
CA LYS A 141 -2.46 6.75 -6.61
C LYS A 141 -3.54 6.63 -5.53
N GLU A 142 -4.64 5.94 -5.83
CA GLU A 142 -5.72 5.70 -4.87
C GLU A 142 -5.22 4.90 -3.66
N VAL A 143 -4.48 3.83 -3.89
CA VAL A 143 -3.91 3.00 -2.82
C VAL A 143 -2.91 3.80 -1.99
N ARG A 144 -2.12 4.69 -2.59
CA ARG A 144 -1.23 5.58 -1.84
C ARG A 144 -2.00 6.53 -0.91
N ILE A 145 -3.15 7.05 -1.34
CA ILE A 145 -4.03 7.86 -0.48
C ILE A 145 -4.54 7.01 0.69
N ILE A 146 -4.90 5.75 0.44
CA ILE A 146 -5.32 4.81 1.47
C ILE A 146 -4.20 4.59 2.49
N VAL A 147 -3.00 4.25 2.04
CA VAL A 147 -1.82 4.00 2.89
C VAL A 147 -1.42 5.25 3.66
N ASN A 148 -1.58 6.46 3.10
CA ASN A 148 -1.33 7.72 3.80
C ASN A 148 -2.16 7.89 5.07
N ARG A 149 -3.33 7.27 5.16
CA ARG A 149 -4.17 7.32 6.38
C ARG A 149 -3.65 6.40 7.50
N LEU A 150 -2.73 5.47 7.19
CA LEU A 150 -2.11 4.57 8.16
C LEU A 150 -0.80 5.14 8.75
N SER A 151 -0.20 6.14 8.10
CA SER A 151 0.94 6.86 8.67
C SER A 151 0.44 8.04 9.52
N PRO A 152 0.98 8.27 10.73
CA PRO A 152 0.70 9.48 11.47
C PRO A 152 1.22 10.69 10.68
N GLN A 153 0.38 11.71 10.49
CA GLN A 153 0.90 13.03 10.11
C GLN A 153 1.77 13.57 11.27
N PRO A 154 2.85 14.31 10.97
CA PRO A 154 3.67 14.96 11.98
C PRO A 154 2.85 15.91 12.87
#